data_AF-A0A0D0NQQ6-F1
#
_entry.id   AF-A0A0D0NQQ6-F1
#
_cell.length_a   1.000
_cell.length_b   1.000
_cell.length_c   1.000
_cell.angle_alpha   90.00
_cell.angle_beta   90.00
_cell.angle_gamma   90.00
#
_symmetry.space_group_name_H-M   'P 1'
#
loop_
_entity.id
_entity.type
_entity.pdbx_description
1 polymer ?
#
loop_
_entity_poly.entity_id
_entity_poly.type
_entity_poly.pdbx_seq_one_letter_code
_entity_poly.pdbx_strand_id
1 'polypeptide(L)' 'MVDFAADSLIETYKNLDIMRKPHDPYGGGGQYYFMFGNGERSALYSDLGEVKRYIDARVTEASVWHDV' A
#
# COMPACT_ATOMS: atom_id res chain seq x y z
N MET A 1 -24.24 11.01 -12.63
CA MET A 1 -23.09 11.26 -11.73
C MET A 1 -22.16 10.08 -11.90
N VAL A 2 -20.87 10.30 -12.18
CA VAL A 2 -19.87 9.23 -12.20
C VAL A 2 -19.46 9.04 -10.75
N ASP A 3 -19.82 7.89 -10.16
CA ASP A 3 -19.23 7.44 -8.91
C ASP A 3 -17.75 7.19 -9.18
N PHE A 4 -16.92 8.21 -8.89
CA PHE A 4 -15.49 7.99 -8.76
C PHE A 4 -15.32 7.12 -7.53
N ALA A 5 -15.16 5.81 -7.75
CA ALA A 5 -15.01 4.84 -6.68
C ALA A 5 -13.89 5.34 -5.74
N ALA A 6 -14.21 5.46 -4.45
CA ALA A 6 -13.21 5.82 -3.45
C ALA A 6 -12.12 4.74 -3.38
N ASP A 7 -10.90 5.14 -2.99
CA ASP A 7 -9.82 4.18 -2.74
C ASP A 7 -10.33 3.11 -1.77
N SER A 8 -10.19 1.84 -2.16
CA SER A 8 -10.75 0.72 -1.42
C SER A 8 -9.69 0.09 -0.53
N LEU A 9 -9.98 -0.04 0.76
CA LEU A 9 -9.15 -0.85 1.66
C LEU A 9 -9.18 -2.30 1.18
N ILE A 10 -8.02 -2.83 0.83
CA ILE A 10 -7.86 -4.21 0.39
C ILE A 10 -7.64 -5.12 1.60
N GLU A 11 -6.62 -4.84 2.38
CA GLU A 11 -6.29 -5.59 3.60
C GLU A 11 -5.38 -4.77 4.51
N THR A 12 -5.36 -5.10 5.80
CA THR A 12 -4.37 -4.61 6.74
C THR A 12 -3.25 -5.63 6.87
N TYR A 13 -2.01 -5.23 6.58
CA TYR A 13 -0.82 -6.09 6.65
C TYR A 13 0.23 -5.48 7.58
N LYS A 14 0.61 -6.20 8.65
CA LYS A 14 1.60 -5.73 9.65
C LYS A 14 1.31 -4.32 10.19
N ASN A 15 0.04 -4.06 10.55
CA ASN A 15 -0.47 -2.76 11.01
C ASN A 15 -0.42 -1.63 9.96
N LEU A 16 -0.30 -1.95 8.68
CA LEU A 16 -0.40 -1.00 7.58
C LEU A 16 -1.61 -1.33 6.72
N ASP A 17 -2.46 -0.34 6.51
CA ASP A 17 -3.65 -0.46 5.66
C ASP A 17 -3.25 -0.33 4.19
N ILE A 18 -3.43 -1.43 3.44
CA ILE A 18 -3.19 -1.49 2.00
C ILE A 18 -4.47 -1.09 1.28
N MET A 19 -4.39 0.00 0.54
CA MET A 19 -5.45 0.58 -0.26
C MET A 19 -5.20 0.28 -1.74
N ARG A 20 -6.28 0.15 -2.51
CA ARG A 20 -6.24 0.04 -3.96
C ARG A 20 -6.99 1.21 -4.56
N LYS A 21 -6.34 1.86 -5.53
CA LYS A 21 -6.99 2.86 -6.34
C LYS A 21 -8.12 2.24 -7.16
N PRO A 22 -9.24 2.94 -7.29
CA PRO A 22 -10.31 2.53 -8.20
C PRO A 22 -9.74 2.21 -9.58
N HIS A 23 -10.25 1.16 -10.20
CA HIS A 23 -9.84 0.78 -11.54
C HIS A 23 -10.12 1.94 -12.50
N ASP A 24 -9.07 2.47 -13.12
CA ASP A 24 -9.21 3.54 -14.09
C ASP A 24 -9.69 2.95 -15.42
N PRO A 25 -10.87 3.36 -15.93
CA PRO A 25 -11.46 2.80 -17.14
C PRO A 25 -10.70 3.15 -18.42
N TYR A 26 -9.71 4.04 -18.36
CA TYR A 26 -8.88 4.43 -19.51
C TYR A 26 -7.55 3.65 -19.60
N GLY A 27 -7.41 2.55 -18.85
CA GLY A 27 -6.34 1.58 -19.02
C GLY A 27 -5.27 1.59 -17.93
N GLY A 28 -5.52 2.25 -16.80
CA GLY A 28 -4.69 2.11 -15.60
C GLY A 28 -4.96 0.77 -14.91
N GLY A 29 -3.95 -0.11 -14.88
CA GLY A 29 -3.97 -1.28 -14.00
C GLY A 29 -4.26 -0.87 -12.56
N GLY A 30 -4.94 -1.72 -11.78
CA GLY A 30 -5.24 -1.40 -10.39
C GLY A 30 -3.96 -1.11 -9.61
N GLN A 31 -3.81 0.10 -9.09
CA GLN A 31 -2.63 0.50 -8.33
C GLN A 31 -2.88 0.31 -6.83
N TYR A 32 -1.91 -0.25 -6.14
CA TYR A 32 -1.94 -0.48 -4.71
C TYR A 32 -0.99 0.48 -4.00
N TYR A 33 -1.34 0.89 -2.79
CA TYR A 33 -0.47 1.67 -1.92
C TYR A 33 -0.85 1.39 -0.47
N PHE A 34 -0.02 1.81 0.47
CA PHE A 34 -0.35 1.70 1.89
C PHE A 34 -0.08 3.01 2.62
N MET A 35 -0.75 3.17 3.75
CA MET A 35 -0.58 4.34 4.61
C MET A 35 0.37 3.98 5.77
N PHE A 36 1.37 4.82 5.98
CA PHE A 36 2.19 4.78 7.18
C PHE A 36 1.43 5.36 8.37
N GLY A 37 1.77 4.94 9.59
CA GLY A 37 1.14 5.43 10.82
C GLY A 37 1.33 6.94 11.09
N ASN A 38 2.21 7.61 10.34
CA ASN A 38 2.40 9.06 10.37
C ASN A 38 1.49 9.81 9.36
N GLY A 39 0.60 9.10 8.66
CA GLY A 39 -0.29 9.67 7.65
C GLY A 39 0.35 9.85 6.27
N GLU A 40 1.61 9.46 6.07
CA GLU A 40 2.23 9.44 4.75
C GLU A 40 1.75 8.25 3.92
N ARG A 41 1.63 8.45 2.61
CA ARG A 41 1.30 7.38 1.66
C ARG A 41 2.56 6.82 1.02
N SER A 42 2.59 5.53 0.77
CA SER A 42 3.65 4.89 -0.02
C SER A 42 3.60 5.31 -1.50
N ALA A 43 4.62 4.89 -2.25
CA ALA A 43 4.54 4.85 -3.70
C ALA A 43 3.36 3.97 -4.17
N LEU A 44 2.94 4.18 -5.43
CA LEU A 44 1.94 3.35 -6.08
C LEU A 44 2.63 2.13 -6.69
N TYR A 45 2.11 0.95 -6.40
CA TYR A 45 2.60 -0.34 -6.87
C TYR A 45 1.57 -0.97 -7.82
N SER A 46 2.04 -1.74 -8.79
CA SER A 46 1.15 -2.41 -9.75
C SER A 46 0.61 -3.74 -9.23
N ASP A 47 1.24 -4.29 -8.20
CA ASP A 47 0.90 -5.60 -7.62
C ASP A 47 0.91 -5.55 -6.08
N LEU A 48 0.00 -6.31 -5.48
CA LEU A 48 -0.13 -6.44 -4.04
C LEU A 48 1.08 -7.18 -3.41
N GLY A 49 1.66 -8.13 -4.13
CA GLY A 49 2.86 -8.84 -3.70
C GLY A 49 4.09 -7.94 -3.61
N GLU A 50 4.22 -6.96 -4.51
CA GLU A 50 5.27 -5.93 -4.41
C GLU A 50 5.09 -5.04 -3.17
N VAL A 51 3.86 -4.63 -2.87
CA VAL A 51 3.55 -3.88 -1.65
C VAL A 51 3.99 -4.66 -0.42
N LYS A 52 3.61 -5.93 -0.32
CA LYS A 52 3.96 -6.78 0.82
C LYS A 52 5.47 -6.98 0.95
N ARG A 53 6.17 -7.25 -0.17
CA ARG A 53 7.64 -7.37 -0.18
C ARG A 53 8.33 -6.10 0.29
N TYR A 54 7.83 -4.92 -0.11
CA TYR A 54 8.38 -3.65 0.36
C TYR A 54 8.15 -3.45 1.86
N ILE A 55 6.94 -3.74 2.35
CA ILE A 55 6.63 -3.69 3.79
C ILE A 55 7.54 -4.65 4.56
N ASP A 56 7.72 -5.88 4.08
CA ASP A 56 8.64 -6.86 4.67
C ASP A 56 10.08 -6.35 4.76
N ALA A 57 10.61 -5.79 3.66
CA ALA A 57 11.96 -5.22 3.64
C ALA A 57 12.11 -4.09 4.66
N ARG A 58 11.13 -3.18 4.73
CA ARG A 58 11.20 -1.99 5.60
C ARG A 58 10.99 -2.31 7.08
N VAL A 59 10.12 -3.28 7.40
CA VAL A 59 9.96 -3.79 8.78
C VAL A 59 11.22 -4.54 9.23
N THR A 60 11.87 -5.26 8.32
CA THR A 60 13.14 -5.92 8.61
C THR A 60 14.22 -4.89 8.95
N GLU A 61 14.37 -3.83 8.14
CA GLU A 61 15.32 -2.73 8.43
C GLU A 61 15.05 -2.05 9.78
N ALA A 62 13.78 -1.78 10.12
CA ALA A 62 13.44 -1.18 11.41
C ALA A 62 13.74 -2.10 12.61
N SER A 63 13.68 -3.42 12.42
CA SER A 63 14.00 -4.40 13.48
C SER A 63 15.50 -4.58 13.71
N VAL A 64 16.36 -4.23 12.75
CA VAL A 64 17.82 -4.39 12.89
C VAL A 64 18.41 -3.37 13.88
N TRP A 65 17.74 -2.26 14.17
CA TRP A 65 18.24 -1.22 15.08
C TRP A 65 17.95 -1.45 16.56
N HIS A 66 17.36 -2.59 16.94
CA HIS A 66 16.98 -2.91 18.33
C HIS A 66 17.89 -3.93 19.03
N ASP A 67 19.07 -4.25 18.48
CA ASP A 67 20.02 -5.23 19.05
C ASP A 67 21.47 -4.70 19.10
N VAL A 68 21.69 -3.54 19.73
CA VAL A 68 23.04 -3.04 20.11
C VAL A 68 23.05 -2.39 21.49
#